data_AF-E6N3N5-F1
#
_entry.id   AF-E6N3N5-F1
#
_cell.length_a   1.000
_cell.length_b   1.000
_cell.length_c   1.000
_cell.angle_alpha   90.00
_cell.angle_beta   90.00
_cell.angle_gamma   90.00
#
_symmetry.space_group_name_H-M   'P 1'
#
loop_
_entity.id
_entity.type
_entity.pdbx_description
1 polymer ?
#
loop_
_entity_poly.entity_id
_entity_poly.type
_entity_poly.pdbx_seq_one_letter_code
_entity_poly.pdbx_strand_id
1 'polypeptide(L)'
;MNTESRQKSASFSGADLKKCLELQVGKTGEVNTEYGGFEIVVREPAYFPWHDCFTTLLKYGYEVWVTKKKEDIVIVAKPKAD
;
A
#
# COMPACT_ATOMS: atom_id res chain seq x y z
N MET A 1 8.77 -32.09 -25.75
CA MET A 1 7.78 -32.03 -24.66
C MET A 1 8.09 -30.79 -23.84
N ASN A 2 7.37 -29.69 -24.09
CA ASN A 2 7.56 -28.45 -23.33
C ASN A 2 6.66 -28.49 -22.11
N THR A 3 7.24 -28.62 -20.92
CA THR A 3 6.57 -28.39 -19.64
C THR A 3 6.59 -26.90 -19.36
N GLU A 4 5.59 -26.18 -19.84
CA GLU A 4 5.30 -24.83 -19.37
C GLU A 4 4.52 -24.94 -18.06
N SER A 5 5.23 -24.75 -16.95
CA SER A 5 4.64 -24.54 -15.63
C SER A 5 3.85 -23.24 -15.64
N ARG A 6 2.54 -23.35 -15.91
CA ARG A 6 1.58 -22.24 -15.81
C ARG A 6 1.45 -21.86 -14.33
N GLN A 7 2.34 -20.98 -13.87
CA GLN A 7 2.30 -20.41 -12.54
C GLN A 7 1.03 -19.56 -12.46
N LYS A 8 -0.04 -20.10 -11.84
CA LYS A 8 -1.25 -19.36 -11.52
C LYS A 8 -0.84 -18.16 -10.67
N SER A 9 -0.82 -16.97 -11.27
CA SER A 9 -0.76 -15.71 -10.54
C SER A 9 -1.97 -15.69 -9.61
N ALA A 10 -1.76 -15.88 -8.32
CA ALA A 10 -2.81 -15.62 -7.34
C ALA A 10 -3.27 -14.18 -7.57
N SER A 11 -4.57 -13.99 -7.81
CA SER A 11 -5.18 -12.67 -7.93
C SER A 11 -5.06 -11.97 -6.58
N PHE A 12 -3.98 -11.23 -6.39
CA PHE A 12 -3.74 -10.46 -5.17
C PHE A 12 -4.81 -9.38 -5.09
N SER A 13 -5.77 -9.56 -4.18
CA SER A 13 -6.91 -8.66 -4.07
C SER A 13 -6.53 -7.39 -3.31
N GLY A 14 -7.31 -6.32 -3.46
CA GLY A 14 -7.14 -5.11 -2.65
C GLY A 14 -7.23 -5.37 -1.15
N ALA A 15 -7.96 -6.41 -0.72
CA ALA A 15 -8.04 -6.81 0.68
C ALA A 15 -6.73 -7.44 1.19
N ASP A 16 -6.06 -8.25 0.37
CA ASP A 16 -4.75 -8.81 0.71
C ASP A 16 -3.69 -7.71 0.81
N LEU A 17 -3.73 -6.74 -0.11
CA LEU A 17 -2.86 -5.57 -0.08
C LEU A 17 -3.06 -4.76 1.19
N LYS A 18 -4.31 -4.46 1.56
CA LYS A 18 -4.63 -3.75 2.80
C LYS A 18 -3.99 -4.44 4.01
N LYS A 19 -4.18 -5.76 4.11
CA LYS A 19 -3.63 -6.54 5.23
C LYS A 19 -2.11 -6.51 5.26
N CYS A 20 -1.45 -6.58 4.10
CA CYS A 20 -0.01 -6.41 4.00
C CYS A 20 0.44 -5.04 4.50
N LEU A 21 -0.23 -3.96 4.07
CA LEU A 21 0.06 -2.60 4.49
C LEU A 21 -0.15 -2.43 6.01
N GLU A 22 -1.24 -2.95 6.56
CA GLU A 22 -1.52 -2.93 8.00
C GLU A 22 -0.42 -3.61 8.81
N LEU A 23 0.06 -4.77 8.35
CA LEU A 23 1.16 -5.49 8.98
C LEU A 23 2.48 -4.71 8.90
N GLN A 24 2.74 -4.02 7.78
CA GLN A 24 3.92 -3.20 7.61
C GLN A 24 3.88 -1.98 8.52
N VAL A 25 2.84 -1.16 8.44
CA VAL A 25 2.76 0.10 9.22
C VAL A 25 2.68 -0.17 10.72
N GLY A 26 2.08 -1.29 11.13
CA GLY A 26 1.97 -1.68 12.53
C GLY A 26 1.37 -0.57 13.39
N LYS A 27 2.07 -0.20 14.46
CA LYS A 27 1.63 0.88 15.38
C LYS A 27 2.03 2.29 14.92
N THR A 28 2.92 2.38 13.94
CA THR A 28 3.49 3.67 13.48
C THR A 28 2.58 4.42 12.51
N GLY A 29 1.50 3.78 12.05
CA GLY A 29 0.51 4.36 11.17
C GLY A 29 -0.81 3.59 11.15
N GLU A 30 -1.75 4.05 10.35
CA GLU A 30 -3.11 3.52 10.25
C GLU A 30 -3.54 3.47 8.79
N VAL A 31 -4.03 2.32 8.31
CA VAL A 31 -4.44 2.11 6.91
C VAL A 31 -5.96 2.14 6.77
N ASN A 32 -6.46 3.12 6.05
CA ASN A 32 -7.86 3.28 5.69
C ASN A 32 -8.08 2.95 4.21
N THR A 33 -9.23 2.38 3.88
CA THR A 33 -9.61 2.12 2.48
C THR A 33 -10.44 3.28 1.95
N GLU A 34 -10.08 3.83 0.79
CA GLU A 34 -10.68 5.03 0.22
C GLU A 34 -10.92 4.81 -1.29
N TYR A 35 -12.17 4.64 -1.72
CA TYR A 35 -12.61 4.52 -3.13
C TYR A 35 -11.59 3.81 -4.05
N GLY A 36 -11.37 2.51 -3.84
CA GLY A 36 -10.45 1.69 -4.63
C GLY A 36 -8.95 1.87 -4.33
N GLY A 37 -8.62 2.76 -3.39
CA GLY A 37 -7.27 3.04 -2.94
C GLY A 37 -7.10 2.98 -1.42
N PHE A 38 -6.00 3.54 -0.94
CA PHE A 38 -5.62 3.57 0.46
C PHE A 38 -5.32 4.99 0.92
N GLU A 39 -5.67 5.27 2.15
CA GLU A 39 -5.20 6.43 2.89
C GLU A 39 -4.48 5.95 4.14
N ILE A 40 -3.18 6.25 4.24
CA ILE A 40 -2.33 5.81 5.34
C ILE A 40 -1.93 7.02 6.16
N VAL A 41 -2.40 7.07 7.42
CA VAL A 41 -2.03 8.13 8.37
C VAL A 41 -0.74 7.73 9.07
N VAL A 42 0.26 8.61 9.06
CA VAL A 42 1.55 8.38 9.70
C VAL A 42 1.53 8.98 11.11
N ARG A 43 1.57 8.11 12.13
CA ARG A 43 1.51 8.51 13.56
C ARG A 43 2.89 8.78 14.14
N GLU A 44 3.88 7.95 13.80
CA GLU A 44 5.27 8.06 14.29
C GLU A 44 6.24 8.19 13.11
N PRO A 45 6.41 9.39 12.51
CA PRO A 45 7.17 9.57 11.27
C PRO A 45 8.61 9.05 11.31
N ALA A 46 9.28 9.13 12.47
CA ALA A 46 10.66 8.67 12.61
C ALA A 46 10.81 7.14 12.53
N TYR A 47 9.76 6.40 12.89
CA TYR A 47 9.75 4.94 12.94
C TYR A 47 8.88 4.31 11.85
N PHE A 48 8.13 5.12 11.13
CA PHE A 48 7.27 4.66 10.05
C PHE A 48 8.09 3.96 8.96
N PRO A 49 7.65 2.79 8.46
CA PRO A 49 8.38 2.01 7.47
C PRO A 49 8.17 2.57 6.06
N TRP A 50 8.69 3.79 5.81
CA TRP A 50 8.52 4.53 4.57
C TRP A 50 8.88 3.69 3.33
N HIS A 51 10.07 3.08 3.36
CA HIS A 51 10.60 2.32 2.24
C HIS A 51 9.70 1.13 1.88
N ASP A 52 9.33 0.31 2.87
CA ASP A 52 8.54 -0.90 2.65
C ASP A 52 7.12 -0.55 2.19
N CYS A 53 6.52 0.48 2.78
CA CYS A 53 5.19 0.96 2.42
C CYS A 53 5.16 1.46 0.96
N PHE A 54 6.10 2.34 0.58
CA PHE A 54 6.16 2.86 -0.79
C PHE A 54 6.49 1.78 -1.81
N THR A 55 7.47 0.92 -1.51
CA THR A 55 7.84 -0.18 -2.40
C THR A 55 6.67 -1.10 -2.66
N THR A 56 5.88 -1.39 -1.62
CA THR A 56 4.69 -2.23 -1.73
C THR A 56 3.64 -1.57 -2.61
N LEU A 57 3.25 -0.33 -2.32
CA LEU A 57 2.24 0.40 -3.10
C LEU A 57 2.63 0.51 -4.59
N LEU A 58 3.87 0.93 -4.85
CA LEU A 58 4.38 1.10 -6.21
C LEU A 58 4.48 -0.22 -6.98
N LYS A 59 4.90 -1.30 -6.31
CA LYS A 59 4.96 -2.66 -6.89
C LYS A 59 3.59 -3.14 -7.38
N TYR A 60 2.52 -2.78 -6.69
CA TYR A 60 1.16 -3.14 -7.05
C TYR A 60 0.47 -2.13 -7.98
N GLY A 61 1.22 -1.20 -8.58
CA GLY A 61 0.70 -0.29 -9.61
C GLY A 61 -0.11 0.88 -9.05
N TYR A 62 0.08 1.23 -7.77
CA TYR A 62 -0.54 2.42 -7.20
C TYR A 62 0.33 3.65 -7.47
N GLU A 63 -0.32 4.77 -7.76
CA GLU A 63 0.27 6.10 -7.59
C GLU A 63 0.17 6.52 -6.13
N VAL A 64 1.20 7.24 -5.68
CA VAL A 64 1.38 7.60 -4.27
C VAL A 64 1.61 9.10 -4.16
N TRP A 65 0.83 9.75 -3.30
CA TRP A 65 1.00 11.15 -2.93
C TRP A 65 1.20 11.25 -1.43
N VAL A 66 2.14 12.08 -1.00
CA VAL A 66 2.33 12.42 0.41
C VAL A 66 1.81 13.82 0.62
N THR A 67 0.88 13.97 1.54
CA THR A 67 0.25 15.25 1.89
C THR A 67 0.20 15.42 3.40
N LYS A 68 -0.22 16.59 3.85
CA LYS A 68 -0.48 16.88 5.27
C LYS A 68 -1.97 17.13 5.45
N LYS A 69 -2.60 16.41 6.38
CA LYS A 69 -3.98 16.69 6.81
C LYS A 69 -3.94 17.08 8.27
N LYS A 70 -4.33 18.34 8.57
CA LYS A 70 -4.17 18.95 9.89
C LYS A 70 -2.69 18.92 10.32
N GLU A 71 -2.35 18.08 11.29
CA GLU A 71 -1.00 17.92 11.81
C GLU A 71 -0.32 16.61 11.38
N ASP A 72 -1.10 15.66 10.84
CA ASP A 72 -0.59 14.34 10.45
C ASP A 72 -0.07 14.33 9.00
N ILE A 73 1.00 13.58 8.77
CA ILE A 73 1.41 13.20 7.40
C ILE A 73 0.49 12.08 6.94
N VAL A 74 -0.01 12.21 5.72
CA VAL A 74 -0.94 11.24 5.12
C VAL A 74 -0.41 10.82 3.76
N ILE A 75 -0.33 9.51 3.55
CA ILE A 75 -0.02 8.89 2.26
C ILE A 75 -1.34 8.52 1.61
N VAL A 76 -1.63 9.09 0.44
CA VAL A 76 -2.77 8.70 -0.38
C VAL A 76 -2.24 7.83 -1.51
N ALA A 77 -2.87 6.67 -1.71
CA ALA A 77 -2.54 5.76 -2.79
C ALA A 77 -3.79 5.42 -3.60
N LYS A 78 -3.70 5.54 -4.93
CA LYS A 78 -4.78 5.16 -5.85
C LYS A 78 -4.21 4.24 -6.93
N PRO A 79 -4.96 3.23 -7.42
CA PRO A 79 -4.55 2.46 -8.58
C PRO A 79 -4.29 3.41 -9.75
N LYS A 80 -3.22 3.19 -10.50
CA LYS A 80 -3.04 3.88 -11.78
C LYS A 80 -4.25 3.62 -12.66
N ALA A 81 -4.89 4.69 -13.13
CA ALA A 81 -5.80 4.57 -14.25
C ALA A 81 -4.96 4.23 -15.49
N ASP A 82 -5.34 3.18 -16.22
CA ASP A 82 -4.79 2.88 -17.55
C ASP A 82 -5.12 3.99 -18.55
#